data_AF-D4JZW4-F1
#
_entry.id   AF-D4JZW4-F1
#
_cell.length_a   1.000
_cell.length_b   1.000
_cell.length_c   1.000
_cell.angle_alpha   90.00
_cell.angle_beta   90.00
_cell.angle_gamma   90.00
#
_symmetry.space_group_name_H-M   'P 1'
#
loop_
_entity.id
_entity.type
_entity.pdbx_description
1 polymer ?
#
loop_
_entity_poly.entity_id
_entity_poly.type
_entity_poly.pdbx_seq_one_letter_code
_entity_poly.pdbx_strand_id
1 'polypeptide(L)' 'MAKNENSNFSYMTRRIGGTTYKVKVVFSDTEKETMEDKILRMIRNETVTTGGTCGIIDSPQMSRQSERSAS' A
#
# COMPACT_ATOMS: atom_id res chain seq x y z
N MET A 1 14.41 30.98 28.37
CA MET A 1 14.66 29.62 27.86
C MET A 1 13.42 29.16 27.10
N ALA A 2 13.51 28.96 25.78
CA ALA A 2 12.45 28.27 25.04
C ALA A 2 12.39 26.82 25.52
N LYS A 3 11.20 26.35 25.90
CA LYS A 3 10.97 24.92 26.19
C LYS A 3 11.28 24.16 24.90
N ASN A 4 12.40 23.45 24.90
CA ASN A 4 12.69 22.41 23.92
C ASN A 4 11.65 21.31 24.15
N GLU A 5 10.55 21.38 23.42
CA GLU A 5 9.66 20.24 23.27
C GLU A 5 10.39 19.29 22.34
N ASN A 6 11.18 18.38 22.91
CA ASN A 6 11.92 17.36 22.17
C ASN A 6 10.89 16.38 21.59
N SER A 7 10.23 16.77 20.50
CA SER A 7 9.33 15.92 19.78
C SER A 7 10.12 14.74 19.25
N ASN A 8 9.80 13.53 19.73
CA ASN A 8 10.39 12.25 19.28
C ASN A 8 10.11 11.93 17.81
N PHE A 9 9.71 12.92 17.01
CA PHE A 9 9.43 12.75 15.60
C PHE A 9 9.70 14.05 14.84
N SER A 10 10.01 13.90 13.56
CA SER A 10 10.18 14.99 12.60
C SER A 10 9.39 14.67 11.33
N TYR A 11 9.04 15.69 10.55
CA TYR A 11 8.45 15.51 9.23
C TYR A 11 9.47 15.86 8.15
N MET A 12 9.65 14.98 7.17
CA MET A 12 10.41 15.27 5.95
C MET A 12 9.50 15.22 4.73
N THR A 13 9.77 16.07 3.75
CA THR A 13 9.07 16.02 2.45
C THR A 13 10.06 15.55 1.40
N ARG A 14 9.71 14.52 0.64
CA ARG A 14 10.56 13.97 -0.43
C ARG A 14 9.72 13.72 -1.67
N ARG A 15 10.21 14.19 -2.82
CA ARG A 15 9.63 13.86 -4.12
C ARG A 15 10.32 12.62 -4.68
N ILE A 16 9.51 11.65 -5.10
CA ILE A 16 9.95 10.44 -5.80
C ILE A 16 9.08 10.33 -7.07
N GLY A 17 9.71 10.47 -8.24
CA GLY A 17 8.98 10.58 -9.51
C GLY A 17 8.01 11.77 -9.54
N GLY A 18 6.74 11.50 -9.85
CA GLY A 18 5.66 12.48 -9.90
C GLY A 18 5.01 12.79 -8.54
N THR A 19 5.27 11.96 -7.52
CA THR A 19 4.57 12.03 -6.24
C THR A 19 5.43 12.70 -5.18
N THR A 20 4.84 13.61 -4.41
CA THR A 20 5.49 14.25 -3.26
C THR A 20 4.96 13.61 -1.98
N TYR A 21 5.86 12.99 -1.21
CA TYR A 21 5.54 12.31 0.03
C TYR A 21 5.86 13.21 1.23
N LYS A 22 4.92 13.30 2.17
CA LYS A 22 5.15 13.86 3.52
C LYS A 22 5.35 12.69 4.48
N VAL A 23 6.59 12.50 4.92
CA VAL A 23 7.01 11.36 5.73
C VAL A 23 7.17 11.79 7.18
N LYS A 24 6.56 11.03 8.10
CA LYS A 24 6.76 11.18 9.55
C LYS A 24 7.90 10.26 9.98
N VAL A 25 9.00 10.83 10.44
CA VAL A 25 10.15 10.12 11.01
C VAL A 25 9.98 10.09 12.51
N VAL A 26 9.93 8.92 13.12
CA VAL A 26 9.83 8.76 14.59
C VAL A 26 11.18 8.23 15.09
N PHE A 27 11.75 8.89 16.08
CA PHE A 27 12.99 8.52 16.76
C PHE A 27 12.63 7.83 18.06
N SER A 28 13.25 6.67 18.33
CA SER A 28 13.03 5.90 19.56
C SER A 28 14.35 5.24 19.93
N ASP A 29 14.81 5.50 21.16
CA ASP A 29 16.03 4.88 21.70
C ASP A 29 15.77 3.46 22.24
N THR A 30 14.49 3.08 22.39
CA THR A 30 14.07 1.78 22.93
C THR A 30 13.55 0.81 21.88
N GLU A 31 13.22 1.30 20.67
CA GLU A 31 12.82 0.42 19.57
C GLU A 31 14.01 -0.42 19.09
N LYS A 32 13.80 -1.73 18.99
CA LYS A 32 14.80 -2.66 18.44
C LYS A 32 14.71 -2.83 16.93
N GLU A 33 13.61 -2.40 16.33
CA GLU A 33 13.37 -2.50 14.89
C GLU A 33 14.09 -1.34 14.17
N THR A 34 15.04 -1.66 13.32
CA THR A 34 15.80 -0.68 12.53
C THR A 34 14.99 -0.16 11.34
N MET A 35 15.46 0.90 10.68
CA MET A 35 14.83 1.37 9.43
C MET A 35 14.93 0.32 8.31
N GLU A 36 16.00 -0.47 8.29
CA GLU A 36 16.17 -1.58 7.34
C GLU A 36 15.10 -2.65 7.56
N ASP A 37 14.84 -3.03 8.81
CA ASP A 37 13.78 -3.99 9.18
C ASP A 37 12.40 -3.52 8.71
N LYS A 38 12.11 -2.22 8.88
CA LYS A 38 10.86 -1.59 8.44
C LYS A 38 10.72 -1.63 6.92
N ILE A 39 11.78 -1.33 6.17
CA ILE A 39 11.79 -1.41 4.70
C ILE A 39 11.60 -2.85 4.22
N LEU A 40 12.34 -3.80 4.78
CA LEU A 40 12.22 -5.22 4.43
C LEU A 40 10.81 -5.76 4.71
N ARG A 41 10.18 -5.32 5.81
CA ARG A 41 8.78 -5.66 6.11
C ARG A 41 7.82 -5.05 5.10
N MET A 42 7.99 -3.78 4.72
CA MET A 42 7.14 -3.15 3.69
C MET A 42 7.24 -3.91 2.36
N ILE A 43 8.45 -4.22 1.89
CA ILE A 43 8.67 -4.97 0.64
C ILE A 43 8.00 -6.34 0.70
N ARG A 44 8.19 -7.09 1.80
CA ARG A 44 7.56 -8.42 1.97
C ARG A 44 6.03 -8.36 1.98
N ASN A 45 5.46 -7.32 2.58
CA ASN A 45 4.01 -7.17 2.70
C ASN A 45 3.38 -6.57 1.43
N GLU A 46 4.13 -5.84 0.61
CA GLU A 46 3.65 -5.25 -0.65
C GLU A 46 3.31 -6.34 -1.69
N THR A 47 4.07 -7.43 -1.72
CA THR A 47 3.76 -8.61 -2.57
C THR A 47 2.58 -9.44 -2.08
N VAL A 48 2.07 -9.20 -0.86
CA VAL A 48 0.81 -9.79 -0.40
C VAL A 48 -0.34 -8.96 -0.98
N THR A 49 -0.41 -8.92 -2.31
CA THR A 49 -1.66 -8.60 -2.98
C THR A 49 -2.57 -9.80 -2.76
N THR A 50 -3.43 -9.73 -1.74
CA THR A 50 -4.68 -10.50 -1.65
C THR A 50 -5.65 -10.05 -2.75
N GLY A 51 -5.17 -9.97 -4.00
CA GLY A 51 -6.04 -10.06 -5.15
C GLY A 51 -6.64 -11.44 -5.08
N GLY A 52 -7.90 -11.53 -4.64
CA GLY A 52 -8.61 -12.79 -4.61
C GLY A 52 -8.42 -13.45 -5.96
N THR A 53 -8.06 -14.73 -5.96
CA THR A 53 -7.89 -15.52 -7.18
C THR A 53 -9.17 -15.41 -8.00
N CYS A 54 -9.22 -14.49 -8.96
CA CYS A 54 -10.31 -14.43 -9.91
C CYS A 54 -10.19 -15.68 -10.76
N GLY A 55 -10.99 -16.70 -10.44
CA GLY A 55 -11.05 -17.94 -11.21
C GLY A 55 -11.36 -17.65 -12.68
N ILE A 56 -10.89 -18.54 -13.55
CA ILE A 56 -11.26 -18.53 -14.96
C ILE A 56 -12.75 -18.88 -15.04
N ILE A 57 -13.55 -18.08 -15.74
CA ILE A 57 -14.98 -18.37 -15.92
C ILE A 57 -15.11 -19.54 -16.91
N ASP A 58 -15.37 -20.74 -16.42
CA ASP A 58 -15.42 -21.97 -17.24
C ASP A 58 -16.62 -22.06 -18.17
N SER A 59 -17.70 -21.30 -17.93
CA SER A 59 -18.93 -21.39 -18.73
C SER A 59 -19.67 -20.05 -18.83
N PRO A 60 -20.27 -19.73 -19.99
CA PRO A 60 -21.02 -18.49 -20.17
C PRO A 60 -22.10 -18.35 -19.09
N GLN A 61 -21.99 -17.30 -18.27
CA GLN A 61 -22.95 -17.02 -17.19
C GLN A 61 -24.30 -16.50 -17.70
N MET A 62 -24.46 -16.39 -19.02
CA MET A 62 -25.69 -15.93 -19.65
C MET A 62 -26.43 -17.11 -20.26
N SER A 63 -27.55 -17.49 -19.64
CA SER A 63 -28.52 -18.46 -20.18
C SER A 63 -29.42 -17.89 -21.29
N ARG A 64 -29.20 -16.63 -21.68
CA ARG A 64 -30.05 -15.96 -22.68
C ARG A 64 -29.60 -16.34 -24.09
N GLN A 65 -30.37 -17.19 -24.74
CA GLN A 65 -30.27 -17.37 -26.18
C GLN A 65 -30.57 -16.04 -26.88
N SER A 66 -29.76 -15.70 -27.88
CA SER A 66 -29.96 -14.52 -28.68
C SER A 66 -31.26 -14.66 -29.45
N GLU A 67 -32.28 -13.86 -29.11
CA GLU A 67 -33.45 -13.65 -29.97
C GLU A 67 -33.05 -12.79 -31.18
N ARG A 68 -32.12 -13.29 -31.99
CA ARG A 68 -31.78 -12.62 -33.23
C ARG A 68 -32.79 -13.02 -34.31
N SER A 69 -33.75 -12.11 -34.45
CA SER A 69 -34.49 -11.74 -35.66
C SER A 69 -35.56 -12.72 -36.15
N ALA A 70 -36.79 -12.39 -35.76
CA ALA A 70 -37.99 -12.70 -36.52
C ALA A 70 -37.95 -12.01 -37.91
N SER A 71 -38.44 -12.78 -38.89
CA SER A 71 -38.88 -12.43 -40.26
C SER A 71 -37.84 -11.96 -41.27
#